data_AF-A0AA35JE38-F1
#
_entry.id   AF-A0AA35JE38-F1
#
_cell.length_a   1.000
_cell.length_b   1.000
_cell.length_c   1.000
_cell.angle_alpha   90.00
_cell.angle_beta   90.00
_cell.angle_gamma   90.00
#
_symmetry.space_group_name_H-M   'P 1'
#
loop_
_entity.id
_entity.type
_entity.pdbx_description
1 polymer ?
#
loop_
_entity_poly.entity_id
_entity_poly.type
_entity_poly.pdbx_seq_one_letter_code
_entity_poly.pdbx_strand_id
1 'polypeptide(L)'
;MSSSPPKFIESTENSNGNVSFSARILLSLLEAEILVGTEDCGSIGTFLKEVETQKNAKLALSEVEEGCSDRVLVVESEDAENVCEALAKILECFTGDDEIMEKLLQNDHKFHFLKILLPTPTESDFEKVTNKNKLTTVRLLFSNSETSAIIGKNGAVIKKLMDDNDVRILASKHCLPDSEDRVLEVQGLPFSISQTWLQISQLDMESTSENSSNGKRSERMYFPHLAKALRGSNDRSAEFKSTVMIPEEFVGALVGRGGNRIANLRKYTKTKILIEHQDNAKEKSTQERTFTIVGNLERNVQIAEKMLFNNLKTERERRQNYSSEKSPETSSSS
;
A
#
# COMPACT_ATOMS: atom_id res chain seq x y z
N MET A 1 11.34 -25.81 -18.88
CA MET A 1 11.72 -26.47 -17.62
C MET A 1 11.08 -25.67 -16.50
N SER A 2 10.19 -26.31 -15.74
CA SER A 2 9.41 -25.69 -14.66
C SER A 2 10.34 -25.35 -13.49
N SER A 3 10.79 -24.10 -13.41
CA SER A 3 11.46 -23.58 -12.22
C SER A 3 10.40 -23.33 -11.16
N SER A 4 10.41 -24.13 -10.10
CA SER A 4 9.63 -23.88 -8.90
C SER A 4 9.88 -22.44 -8.40
N PRO A 5 8.86 -21.72 -7.92
CA PRO A 5 9.04 -20.36 -7.42
C PRO A 5 10.00 -20.37 -6.22
N PRO A 6 10.80 -19.31 -6.03
CA PRO A 6 11.63 -19.17 -4.84
C PRO A 6 10.72 -19.23 -3.60
N LYS A 7 11.03 -20.16 -2.69
CA LYS A 7 10.34 -20.24 -1.39
C LYS A 7 10.72 -19.00 -0.59
N PHE A 8 9.76 -18.10 -0.41
CA PHE A 8 9.89 -16.99 0.52
C PHE A 8 9.85 -17.55 1.95
N ILE A 9 10.86 -17.16 2.72
CA ILE A 9 10.99 -17.50 4.12
C ILE A 9 10.12 -16.47 4.84
N GLU A 10 8.99 -16.90 5.42
CA GLU A 10 8.38 -16.18 6.54
C GLU A 10 9.50 -15.86 7.53
N SER A 11 9.41 -14.79 8.33
CA SER A 11 10.30 -14.59 9.47
C SER A 11 10.16 -15.79 10.42
N THR A 12 10.87 -16.86 10.09
CA THR A 12 10.97 -18.09 10.85
C THR A 12 12.20 -17.89 11.68
N GLU A 13 12.02 -17.96 13.00
CA GLU A 13 13.07 -18.52 13.84
C GLU A 13 13.70 -19.68 13.06
N ASN A 14 14.91 -19.46 12.56
CA ASN A 14 15.63 -20.54 11.92
C ASN A 14 15.72 -21.64 12.97
N SER A 15 15.61 -22.91 12.58
CA SER A 15 15.56 -24.06 13.49
C SER A 15 16.78 -24.21 14.44
N ASN A 16 17.72 -23.26 14.40
CA ASN A 16 18.90 -23.12 15.25
C ASN A 16 18.82 -21.97 16.28
N GLY A 17 17.74 -21.17 16.34
CA GLY A 17 17.61 -20.06 17.31
C GLY A 17 18.49 -18.83 17.03
N ASN A 18 19.07 -18.71 15.83
CA ASN A 18 19.77 -17.49 15.41
C ASN A 18 18.76 -16.40 15.05
N VAL A 19 18.93 -15.20 15.62
CA VAL A 19 18.17 -14.01 15.24
C VAL A 19 18.67 -13.54 13.88
N SER A 20 17.76 -13.30 12.94
CA SER A 20 18.06 -12.65 11.67
C SER A 20 17.44 -11.26 11.63
N PHE A 21 18.15 -10.32 11.03
CA PHE A 21 17.68 -8.98 10.75
C PHE A 21 17.19 -8.90 9.31
N SER A 22 16.07 -8.20 9.09
CA SER A 22 15.45 -8.06 7.77
C SER A 22 15.03 -6.61 7.53
N ALA A 23 15.54 -6.00 6.46
CA ALA A 23 15.05 -4.73 5.95
C ALA A 23 14.13 -4.98 4.75
N ARG A 24 12.90 -4.45 4.81
CA ARG A 24 11.91 -4.56 3.73
C ARG A 24 11.69 -3.19 3.10
N ILE A 25 11.97 -3.09 1.81
CA ILE A 25 11.97 -1.84 1.06
C ILE A 25 10.89 -1.92 -0.01
N LEU A 26 9.95 -0.98 0.03
CA LEU A 26 8.94 -0.82 -1.01
C LEU A 26 9.52 0.00 -2.15
N LEU A 27 9.58 -0.59 -3.33
CA LEU A 27 10.12 0.00 -4.55
C LEU A 27 8.99 0.23 -5.56
N SER A 28 9.07 1.32 -6.31
CA SER A 28 8.33 1.46 -7.57
C SER A 28 8.88 0.47 -8.60
N LEU A 29 8.13 0.20 -9.67
CA LEU A 29 8.67 -0.57 -10.80
C LEU A 29 9.96 0.04 -11.35
N LEU A 30 10.07 1.37 -11.34
CA LEU A 30 11.23 2.08 -11.83
C LEU A 30 12.47 1.87 -10.96
N GLU A 31 12.33 2.06 -9.65
CA GLU A 31 13.42 1.78 -8.70
C GLU A 31 13.84 0.32 -8.77
N ALA A 32 12.88 -0.60 -8.91
CA ALA A 32 13.18 -2.02 -9.08
C ALA A 32 13.89 -2.31 -10.41
N GLU A 33 13.58 -1.58 -11.48
CA GLU A 33 14.28 -1.68 -12.77
C GLU A 33 15.69 -1.11 -12.68
N ILE A 34 15.91 0.00 -11.97
CA ILE A 34 17.26 0.53 -11.69
C ILE A 34 18.10 -0.52 -10.97
N LEU A 35 17.53 -1.21 -9.97
CA LEU A 35 18.25 -2.25 -9.22
C LEU A 35 18.51 -3.53 -10.02
N VAL A 36 17.62 -3.89 -10.94
CA VAL A 36 17.76 -5.09 -11.79
C VAL A 36 18.63 -4.82 -13.03
N GLY A 37 18.58 -3.60 -13.55
CA GLY A 37 19.20 -3.16 -14.80
C GLY A 37 18.42 -3.58 -16.06
N THR A 38 18.63 -2.86 -17.16
CA THR A 38 18.26 -3.26 -18.53
C THR A 38 19.48 -3.87 -19.25
N GLU A 39 19.26 -4.69 -20.28
CA GLU A 39 20.33 -5.42 -21.00
C GLU A 39 21.44 -4.52 -21.57
N ASP A 40 21.15 -3.24 -21.85
CA ASP A 40 22.06 -2.27 -22.45
C ASP A 40 22.98 -1.54 -21.44
N CYS A 41 22.72 -1.67 -20.14
CA CYS A 41 23.56 -1.11 -19.07
C CYS A 41 24.36 -2.22 -18.38
N GLY A 42 25.27 -2.87 -19.12
CA GLY A 42 26.32 -3.76 -18.59
C GLY A 42 25.95 -4.60 -17.35
N SER A 43 25.25 -5.71 -17.54
CA SER A 43 25.06 -6.83 -16.58
C SER A 43 25.17 -6.52 -15.07
N ILE A 44 24.17 -5.79 -14.52
CA ILE A 44 24.02 -5.43 -13.09
C ILE A 44 23.36 -6.53 -12.24
N GLY A 45 22.98 -7.68 -12.81
CA GLY A 45 22.82 -8.92 -12.05
C GLY A 45 24.07 -9.30 -11.24
N THR A 46 25.20 -8.64 -11.51
CA THR A 46 26.46 -8.68 -10.75
C THR A 46 26.43 -7.82 -9.49
N PHE A 47 25.74 -6.66 -9.44
CA PHE A 47 25.74 -5.77 -8.27
C PHE A 47 25.00 -6.37 -7.08
N LEU A 48 23.78 -6.88 -7.29
CA LEU A 48 23.05 -7.57 -6.21
C LEU A 48 23.84 -8.80 -5.74
N LYS A 49 24.43 -9.56 -6.66
CA LYS A 49 25.32 -10.69 -6.33
C LYS A 49 26.61 -10.25 -5.62
N GLU A 50 27.14 -9.08 -5.94
CA GLU A 50 28.35 -8.51 -5.32
C GLU A 50 28.04 -8.07 -3.88
N VAL A 51 26.89 -7.41 -3.66
CA VAL A 51 26.39 -7.07 -2.33
C VAL A 51 26.15 -8.35 -1.51
N GLU A 52 25.53 -9.37 -2.11
CA GLU A 52 25.32 -10.67 -1.45
C GLU A 52 26.65 -11.35 -1.06
N THR A 53 27.62 -11.36 -1.98
CA THR A 53 28.91 -12.06 -1.78
C THR A 53 29.81 -11.35 -0.79
N GLN A 54 29.84 -10.02 -0.78
CA GLN A 54 30.76 -9.26 0.07
C GLN A 54 30.32 -9.16 1.53
N LYS A 55 29.01 -9.24 1.81
CA LYS A 55 28.46 -8.83 3.11
C LYS A 55 27.62 -9.89 3.82
N ASN A 56 27.63 -11.15 3.34
CA ASN A 56 26.84 -12.23 3.95
C ASN A 56 25.38 -11.81 4.18
N ALA A 57 24.83 -11.05 3.23
CA ALA A 57 23.45 -10.60 3.21
C ALA A 57 22.75 -11.30 2.05
N LYS A 58 21.50 -11.69 2.24
CA LYS A 58 20.66 -12.32 1.22
C LYS A 58 19.67 -11.29 0.72
N LEU A 59 19.59 -11.10 -0.59
CA LEU A 59 18.70 -10.14 -1.21
C LEU A 59 17.59 -10.90 -1.97
N ALA A 60 16.34 -10.48 -1.79
CA ALA A 60 15.21 -11.07 -2.50
C ALA A 60 14.26 -9.98 -2.99
N LEU A 61 14.05 -9.92 -4.30
CA LEU A 61 13.15 -8.96 -4.92
C LEU A 61 11.88 -9.69 -5.40
N SER A 62 10.70 -9.20 -5.01
CA SER A 62 9.42 -9.80 -5.40
C SER A 62 9.25 -9.85 -6.92
N GLU A 63 8.49 -10.80 -7.46
CA GLU A 63 8.25 -10.88 -8.91
C GLU A 63 7.52 -9.64 -9.46
N VAL A 64 7.65 -9.38 -10.76
CA VAL A 64 6.85 -8.35 -11.44
C VAL A 64 5.47 -8.94 -11.70
N GLU A 65 4.42 -8.31 -11.17
CA GLU A 65 3.05 -8.72 -11.44
C GLU A 65 2.29 -7.71 -12.30
N GLU A 66 1.52 -8.22 -13.26
CA GLU A 66 0.64 -7.39 -14.09
C GLU A 66 -0.43 -6.73 -13.23
N GLY A 67 -0.54 -5.40 -13.30
CA GLY A 67 -1.51 -4.66 -12.49
C GLY A 67 -0.91 -3.98 -11.26
N CYS A 68 0.36 -4.25 -10.93
CA CYS A 68 1.00 -3.75 -9.73
C CYS A 68 2.06 -2.69 -10.03
N SER A 69 2.11 -1.67 -9.19
CA SER A 69 2.95 -0.48 -9.37
C SER A 69 4.28 -0.57 -8.63
N ASP A 70 4.45 -1.62 -7.83
CA ASP A 70 5.40 -1.67 -6.75
C ASP A 70 5.90 -3.11 -6.51
N ARG A 71 7.13 -3.19 -6.03
CA ARG A 71 7.83 -4.43 -5.68
C ARG A 71 8.43 -4.29 -4.29
N VAL A 72 8.64 -5.41 -3.62
CA VAL A 72 9.29 -5.42 -2.31
C VAL A 72 10.66 -6.06 -2.45
N LEU A 73 11.69 -5.31 -2.08
CA LEU A 73 13.04 -5.82 -1.88
C LEU A 73 13.23 -6.16 -0.40
N VAL A 74 13.74 -7.34 -0.14
CA VAL A 74 14.06 -7.84 1.20
C VAL A 74 15.56 -8.03 1.28
N VAL A 75 16.18 -7.49 2.34
CA VAL A 75 17.60 -7.65 2.65
C VAL A 75 17.72 -8.32 4.01
N GLU A 76 18.30 -9.51 4.07
CA GLU A 76 18.39 -10.33 5.27
C GLU A 76 19.83 -10.68 5.64
N SER A 77 20.19 -10.62 6.92
CA SER A 77 21.46 -11.16 7.44
C SER A 77 21.33 -11.55 8.91
N GLU A 78 22.26 -12.35 9.41
CA GLU A 78 22.37 -12.63 10.86
C GLU A 78 22.96 -11.44 11.64
N ASP A 79 23.58 -10.48 10.93
CA ASP A 79 24.18 -9.28 11.51
C ASP A 79 23.48 -8.02 10.96
N ALA A 80 23.00 -7.16 11.85
CA ALA A 80 22.35 -5.92 11.49
C ALA A 80 23.30 -4.97 10.73
N GLU A 81 24.60 -4.99 11.03
CA GLU A 81 25.59 -4.15 10.34
C GLU A 81 25.68 -4.52 8.85
N ASN A 82 25.60 -5.82 8.52
CA ASN A 82 25.60 -6.27 7.14
C ASN A 82 24.37 -5.79 6.36
N VAL A 83 23.20 -5.77 7.00
CA VAL A 83 21.97 -5.22 6.39
C VAL A 83 22.09 -3.71 6.22
N CYS A 84 22.65 -3.00 7.22
CA CYS A 84 22.91 -1.57 7.15
C CYS A 84 23.83 -1.19 5.98
N GLU A 85 24.96 -1.89 5.84
CA GLU A 85 25.91 -1.64 4.75
C GLU A 85 25.32 -2.00 3.38
N ALA A 86 24.57 -3.10 3.27
CA ALA A 86 23.87 -3.48 2.04
C ALA A 86 22.82 -2.42 1.65
N LEU A 87 22.04 -1.93 2.63
CA LEU A 87 21.06 -0.86 2.44
C LEU A 87 21.73 0.42 1.94
N ALA A 88 22.86 0.84 2.51
CA ALA A 88 23.58 2.03 2.05
C ALA A 88 23.97 1.92 0.56
N LYS A 89 24.56 0.78 0.16
CA LYS A 89 24.95 0.52 -1.23
C LYS A 89 23.75 0.52 -2.19
N ILE A 90 22.63 -0.10 -1.81
CA ILE A 90 21.40 -0.10 -2.61
C ILE A 90 20.91 1.33 -2.84
N LEU A 91 20.94 2.16 -1.80
CA LEU A 91 20.46 3.53 -1.85
C LEU A 91 21.36 4.45 -2.68
N GLU A 92 22.66 4.16 -2.76
CA GLU A 92 23.57 4.86 -3.68
C GLU A 92 23.14 4.73 -5.14
N CYS A 93 22.48 3.62 -5.53
CA CYS A 93 21.93 3.44 -6.88
C CYS A 93 20.81 4.43 -7.21
N PHE A 94 20.17 5.02 -6.21
CA PHE A 94 19.11 6.01 -6.35
C PHE A 94 19.62 7.45 -6.16
N THR A 95 20.93 7.63 -6.06
CA THR A 95 21.58 8.95 -6.07
C THR A 95 22.11 9.25 -7.48
N GLY A 96 22.25 10.53 -7.84
CA GLY A 96 22.72 10.94 -9.16
C GLY A 96 21.81 11.96 -9.83
N ASP A 97 22.30 12.53 -10.94
CA ASP A 97 21.62 13.59 -11.68
C ASP A 97 20.26 13.15 -12.23
N ASP A 98 19.36 14.14 -12.26
CA ASP A 98 17.99 14.07 -12.78
C ASP A 98 17.88 13.36 -14.16
N GLU A 99 18.97 13.21 -14.92
CA GLU A 99 19.04 12.52 -16.22
C GLU A 99 18.63 11.04 -16.21
N ILE A 100 19.03 10.24 -15.20
CA ILE A 100 18.63 8.80 -15.16
C ILE A 100 17.12 8.74 -14.94
N MET A 101 16.62 9.54 -13.99
CA MET A 101 15.20 9.65 -13.71
C MET A 101 14.44 10.21 -14.92
N GLU A 102 14.98 11.18 -15.65
CA GLU A 102 14.38 11.71 -16.88
C GLU A 102 14.36 10.68 -18.03
N LYS A 103 15.45 9.95 -18.27
CA LYS A 103 15.52 8.87 -19.28
C LYS A 103 14.54 7.75 -18.96
N LEU A 104 14.35 7.45 -17.68
CA LEU A 104 13.42 6.46 -17.20
C LEU A 104 11.97 6.96 -17.21
N LEU A 105 11.72 8.25 -16.96
CA LEU A 105 10.40 8.89 -17.13
C LEU A 105 9.97 9.00 -18.62
N GLN A 106 10.93 8.95 -19.56
CA GLN A 106 10.66 8.88 -21.00
C GLN A 106 10.16 7.50 -21.44
N ASN A 107 10.46 6.45 -20.67
CA ASN A 107 9.89 5.12 -20.91
C ASN A 107 8.41 5.12 -20.50
N ASP A 108 7.55 4.59 -21.37
CA ASP A 108 6.09 4.54 -21.17
C ASP A 108 5.73 3.50 -20.09
N HIS A 109 6.00 3.83 -18.83
CA HIS A 109 5.61 3.00 -17.70
C HIS A 109 4.11 3.15 -17.45
N LYS A 110 3.35 2.07 -17.67
CA LYS A 110 1.89 2.02 -17.45
C LYS A 110 1.46 2.33 -16.00
N PHE A 111 2.39 2.32 -15.04
CA PHE A 111 2.12 2.53 -13.62
C PHE A 111 2.89 3.76 -13.11
N HIS A 112 2.15 4.68 -12.48
CA HIS A 112 2.69 5.89 -11.87
C HIS A 112 3.45 5.60 -10.57
N PHE A 113 4.28 6.58 -10.16
CA PHE A 113 5.05 6.57 -8.92
C PHE A 113 4.18 6.28 -7.67
N LEU A 114 4.74 5.52 -6.74
CA LEU A 114 4.19 5.35 -5.39
C LEU A 114 3.90 6.72 -4.79
N LYS A 115 2.77 6.86 -4.08
CA LYS A 115 2.39 8.14 -3.48
C LYS A 115 3.49 8.60 -2.53
N ILE A 116 4.19 9.67 -2.93
CA ILE A 116 5.25 10.29 -2.14
C ILE A 116 4.61 10.96 -0.92
N LEU A 117 5.17 10.72 0.27
CA LEU A 117 4.65 11.27 1.53
C LEU A 117 5.28 12.63 1.86
N LEU A 118 6.56 12.81 1.53
CA LEU A 118 7.35 14.03 1.73
C LEU A 118 7.56 14.79 0.41
N PRO A 119 7.74 16.12 0.43
CA PRO A 119 8.19 16.84 -0.75
C PRO A 119 9.60 16.40 -1.17
N THR A 120 10.00 16.69 -2.42
CA THR A 120 11.36 16.43 -2.91
C THR A 120 12.39 17.09 -1.98
N PRO A 121 13.40 16.34 -1.52
CA PRO A 121 14.37 16.86 -0.56
C PRO A 121 15.29 17.90 -1.20
N THR A 122 15.67 18.90 -0.42
CA THR A 122 16.59 19.99 -0.81
C THR A 122 17.78 20.05 0.14
N GLU A 123 18.89 20.68 -0.28
CA GLU A 123 20.07 20.82 0.58
C GLU A 123 19.77 21.55 1.90
N SER A 124 18.87 22.54 1.88
CA SER A 124 18.47 23.27 3.09
C SER A 124 17.70 22.45 4.12
N ASP A 125 17.25 21.24 3.75
CA ASP A 125 16.54 20.35 4.67
C ASP A 125 17.49 19.58 5.61
N PHE A 126 18.81 19.62 5.37
CA PHE A 126 19.81 18.79 6.07
C PHE A 126 21.06 19.60 6.43
N GLU A 127 21.69 19.30 7.56
CA GLU A 127 22.87 20.04 8.02
C GLU A 127 24.16 19.61 7.32
N LYS A 128 24.30 18.32 7.00
CA LYS A 128 25.54 17.70 6.51
C LYS A 128 25.59 17.61 4.98
N VAL A 129 24.56 18.08 4.28
CA VAL A 129 24.39 17.88 2.84
C VAL A 129 24.84 19.11 2.06
N THR A 130 25.84 18.93 1.19
CA THR A 130 26.40 19.98 0.33
C THR A 130 26.07 19.81 -1.15
N ASN A 131 25.39 18.72 -1.52
CA ASN A 131 25.03 18.41 -2.89
C ASN A 131 23.71 17.61 -2.92
N LYS A 132 22.67 18.22 -3.48
CA LYS A 132 21.34 17.60 -3.63
C LYS A 132 21.36 16.26 -4.37
N ASN A 133 22.29 16.05 -5.30
CA ASN A 133 22.36 14.83 -6.12
C ASN A 133 22.78 13.60 -5.30
N LYS A 134 23.22 13.80 -4.06
CA LYS A 134 23.54 12.74 -3.10
C LYS A 134 22.38 12.39 -2.18
N LEU A 135 21.28 13.14 -2.23
CA LEU A 135 20.08 12.86 -1.47
C LEU A 135 19.29 11.75 -2.15
N THR A 136 18.65 10.92 -1.34
CA THR A 136 17.70 9.92 -1.83
C THR A 136 16.52 9.81 -0.87
N THR A 137 15.48 9.11 -1.32
CA THR A 137 14.27 8.80 -0.55
C THR A 137 14.05 7.30 -0.59
N VAL A 138 13.83 6.68 0.58
CA VAL A 138 13.48 5.26 0.69
C VAL A 138 12.13 5.10 1.38
N ARG A 139 11.42 4.01 1.05
CA ARG A 139 10.18 3.60 1.71
C ARG A 139 10.39 2.26 2.41
N LEU A 140 10.59 2.30 3.72
CA LEU A 140 10.76 1.11 4.54
C LEU A 140 9.41 0.58 5.01
N LEU A 141 9.24 -0.74 5.04
CA LEU A 141 8.04 -1.40 5.51
C LEU A 141 8.25 -1.87 6.94
N PHE A 142 7.39 -1.41 7.83
CA PHE A 142 7.35 -1.81 9.24
C PHE A 142 5.92 -2.17 9.59
N SER A 143 5.71 -3.11 10.49
CA SER A 143 4.39 -3.40 11.03
C SER A 143 3.81 -2.17 11.73
N ASN A 144 2.50 -2.19 11.97
CA ASN A 144 1.84 -1.09 12.67
C ASN A 144 2.34 -0.95 14.12
N SER A 145 2.68 -2.07 14.77
CA SER A 145 3.25 -2.07 16.11
C SER A 145 4.67 -1.49 16.12
N GLU A 146 5.55 -1.93 15.22
CA GLU A 146 6.90 -1.41 15.01
C GLU A 146 6.87 0.10 14.70
N THR A 147 6.03 0.52 13.76
CA THR A 147 5.88 1.93 13.40
C THR A 147 5.44 2.78 14.59
N SER A 148 4.57 2.24 15.46
CA SER A 148 4.13 2.94 16.67
C SER A 148 5.27 3.09 17.69
N ALA A 149 6.14 2.08 17.82
CA ALA A 149 7.34 2.15 18.65
C ALA A 149 8.36 3.16 18.10
N ILE A 150 8.59 3.16 16.78
CA ILE A 150 9.47 4.11 16.08
C ILE A 150 9.00 5.55 16.26
N ILE A 151 7.69 5.82 16.16
CA ILE A 151 7.14 7.16 16.44
C ILE A 151 7.39 7.51 17.92
N GLY A 152 7.08 6.58 18.82
CA GLY A 152 7.23 6.75 20.25
C GLY A 152 6.25 7.76 20.84
N LYS A 153 6.24 7.88 22.17
CA LYS A 153 5.34 8.80 22.88
C LYS A 153 5.61 10.24 22.46
N ASN A 154 4.57 10.96 22.02
CA ASN A 154 4.65 12.34 21.51
C ASN A 154 5.65 12.55 20.36
N GLY A 155 5.99 11.49 19.61
CA GLY A 155 6.97 11.57 18.53
C GLY A 155 8.43 11.68 19.02
N ALA A 156 8.72 11.36 20.29
CA ALA A 156 10.06 11.58 20.86
C ALA A 156 11.13 10.71 20.19
N VAL A 157 10.82 9.45 19.88
CA VAL A 157 11.77 8.50 19.30
C VAL A 157 12.09 8.86 17.85
N ILE A 158 11.06 9.08 17.03
CA ILE A 158 11.24 9.48 15.62
C ILE A 158 11.97 10.83 15.49
N LYS A 159 11.72 11.79 16.39
CA LYS A 159 12.46 13.06 16.42
C LYS A 159 13.93 12.86 16.71
N LYS A 160 14.25 12.04 17.72
CA LYS A 160 15.63 11.68 18.03
C LYS A 160 16.32 11.01 16.83
N LEU A 161 15.64 10.06 16.17
CA LEU A 161 16.17 9.41 14.96
C LEU A 161 16.47 10.40 13.83
N MET A 162 15.59 11.39 13.63
CA MET A 162 15.80 12.47 12.65
C MET A 162 17.01 13.33 12.98
N ASP A 163 17.12 13.77 14.24
CA ASP A 163 18.19 14.64 14.72
C ASP A 163 19.56 13.93 14.72
N ASP A 164 19.63 12.69 15.23
CA ASP A 164 20.89 11.94 15.37
C ASP A 164 21.51 11.60 14.00
N ASN A 165 20.67 11.32 13.01
CA ASN A 165 21.13 10.85 11.69
C ASN A 165 21.09 11.91 10.59
N ASP A 166 20.57 13.11 10.86
CA ASP A 166 20.34 14.17 9.86
C ASP A 166 19.47 13.65 8.70
N VAL A 167 18.27 13.17 9.05
CA VAL A 167 17.28 12.61 8.11
C VAL A 167 15.90 13.20 8.33
N ARG A 168 15.04 13.12 7.31
CA ARG A 168 13.61 13.41 7.43
C ARG A 168 12.82 12.12 7.36
N ILE A 169 11.86 11.95 8.27
CA ILE A 169 11.07 10.73 8.37
C ILE A 169 9.57 11.07 8.41
N LEU A 170 8.76 10.33 7.63
CA LEU A 170 7.31 10.38 7.71
C LEU A 170 6.68 9.00 7.59
N ALA A 171 5.87 8.62 8.58
CA ALA A 171 5.09 7.39 8.55
C ALA A 171 3.75 7.59 7.85
N SER A 172 3.31 6.61 7.04
CA SER A 172 1.99 6.59 6.41
C SER A 172 0.90 6.58 7.48
N LYS A 173 -0.23 7.26 7.22
CA LYS A 173 -1.36 7.31 8.17
C LYS A 173 -2.06 5.96 8.33
N HIS A 174 -2.09 5.16 7.25
CA HIS A 174 -2.80 3.90 7.17
C HIS A 174 -1.84 2.78 6.80
N CYS A 175 -2.18 1.56 7.18
CA CYS A 175 -1.50 0.36 6.71
C CYS A 175 -1.69 0.18 5.20
N LEU A 176 -0.78 -0.56 4.58
CA LEU A 176 -0.91 -1.00 3.21
C LEU A 176 -2.05 -2.02 3.07
N PRO A 177 -2.61 -2.18 1.86
CA PRO A 177 -3.72 -3.10 1.64
C PRO A 177 -3.38 -4.53 2.07
N ASP A 178 -4.35 -5.20 2.71
CA ASP A 178 -4.28 -6.60 3.13
C ASP A 178 -3.11 -6.96 4.06
N SER A 179 -2.48 -5.95 4.68
CA SER A 179 -1.37 -6.11 5.63
C SER A 179 -1.56 -5.25 6.88
N GLU A 180 -0.70 -5.49 7.85
CA GLU A 180 -0.52 -4.63 9.02
C GLU A 180 0.73 -3.76 8.88
N ASP A 181 1.35 -3.73 7.70
CA ASP A 181 2.53 -2.91 7.42
C ASP A 181 2.15 -1.47 7.10
N ARG A 182 2.96 -0.54 7.57
CA ARG A 182 2.95 0.88 7.22
C ARG A 182 4.24 1.23 6.51
N VAL A 183 4.19 2.31 5.73
CA VAL A 183 5.36 2.84 5.03
C VAL A 183 6.01 3.91 5.91
N LEU A 184 7.28 3.75 6.18
CA LEU A 184 8.14 4.78 6.75
C LEU A 184 8.99 5.36 5.63
N GLU A 185 8.63 6.55 5.16
CA GLU A 185 9.40 7.27 4.14
C GLU A 185 10.53 8.05 4.81
N VAL A 186 11.77 7.79 4.39
CA VAL A 186 12.99 8.38 4.95
C VAL A 186 13.77 9.08 3.83
N GLN A 187 14.18 10.33 4.06
CA GLN A 187 14.99 11.12 3.13
C GLN A 187 16.30 11.53 3.79
N GLY A 188 17.38 11.52 3.01
CA GLY A 188 18.72 11.91 3.47
C GLY A 188 19.82 11.32 2.59
N LEU A 189 21.05 11.32 3.11
CA LEU A 189 22.17 10.62 2.49
C LEU A 189 22.01 9.10 2.67
N PRO A 190 22.43 8.27 1.69
CA PRO A 190 22.37 6.79 1.80
C PRO A 190 22.91 6.24 3.13
N PHE A 191 24.06 6.74 3.57
CA PHE A 191 24.67 6.37 4.85
C PHE A 191 23.81 6.78 6.06
N SER A 192 23.26 8.00 6.06
CA SER A 192 22.40 8.48 7.15
C SER A 192 21.11 7.64 7.27
N ILE A 193 20.53 7.27 6.12
CA ILE A 193 19.32 6.43 6.07
C ILE A 193 19.62 5.02 6.60
N SER A 194 20.76 4.42 6.22
CA SER A 194 21.09 3.08 6.70
C SER A 194 21.40 3.04 8.19
N GLN A 195 22.09 4.05 8.72
CA GLN A 195 22.32 4.20 10.16
C GLN A 195 21.01 4.39 10.95
N THR A 196 20.05 5.13 10.37
CA THR A 196 18.69 5.24 10.93
C THR A 196 18.01 3.87 11.02
N TRP A 197 18.10 3.04 9.97
CA TRP A 197 17.56 1.68 10.01
C TRP A 197 18.27 0.81 11.07
N LEU A 198 19.59 0.90 11.20
CA LEU A 198 20.35 0.16 12.20
C LEU A 198 19.88 0.51 13.62
N GLN A 199 19.72 1.80 13.93
CA GLN A 199 19.16 2.26 15.21
C GLN A 199 17.74 1.74 15.45
N ILE A 200 16.88 1.73 14.42
CA ILE A 200 15.53 1.17 14.52
C ILE A 200 15.57 -0.33 14.83
N SER A 201 16.47 -1.08 14.19
CA SER A 201 16.60 -2.53 14.40
C SER A 201 16.95 -2.90 15.86
N GLN A 202 17.70 -2.03 16.54
CA GLN A 202 18.07 -2.20 17.95
C GLN A 202 16.89 -1.92 18.90
N LEU A 203 16.02 -0.94 18.58
CA LEU A 203 14.83 -0.65 19.37
C LEU A 203 13.85 -1.83 19.44
N ASP A 204 13.73 -2.59 18.35
CA ASP A 204 12.81 -3.71 18.26
C ASP A 204 13.25 -4.89 19.16
N MET A 205 14.57 -5.11 19.28
CA MET A 205 15.13 -6.10 20.20
C MET A 205 14.86 -5.77 21.68
N GLU A 206 15.00 -4.50 22.07
CA GLU A 206 14.75 -4.06 23.45
C GLU A 206 13.28 -4.25 23.83
N SER A 207 12.36 -3.97 22.91
CA SER A 207 10.91 -4.10 23.14
C SER A 207 10.42 -5.55 23.31
N THR A 208 11.15 -6.51 22.73
CA THR A 208 10.83 -7.95 22.80
C THR A 208 11.26 -8.57 24.14
N SER A 209 12.21 -7.94 24.85
CA SER A 209 12.82 -8.46 26.07
C SER A 209 11.96 -8.27 27.33
N GLU A 210 11.09 -7.25 27.38
CA GLU A 210 10.40 -6.85 28.62
C GLU A 210 8.93 -7.31 28.74
N ASN A 211 8.30 -7.85 27.69
CA ASN A 211 6.85 -8.13 27.68
C ASN A 211 6.44 -9.52 27.12
N SER A 212 7.26 -10.55 27.34
CA SER A 212 6.91 -11.94 27.00
C SER A 212 5.87 -12.53 27.96
N SER A 213 4.59 -12.16 27.82
CA SER A 213 3.47 -12.93 28.38
C SER A 213 2.16 -12.90 27.59
N ASN A 214 2.09 -12.18 26.46
CA ASN A 214 1.00 -12.32 25.50
C ASN A 214 1.58 -12.64 24.13
N GLY A 215 1.29 -13.84 23.61
CA GLY A 215 1.82 -14.32 22.34
C GLY A 215 1.65 -13.27 21.23
N LYS A 216 2.77 -12.83 20.64
CA LYS A 216 2.77 -11.96 19.46
C LYS A 216 1.88 -12.64 18.42
N ARG A 217 0.72 -12.03 18.13
CA ARG A 217 -0.06 -12.42 16.95
C ARG A 217 0.86 -12.19 15.75
N SER A 218 0.99 -13.20 14.89
CA SER A 218 1.73 -13.07 13.64
C SER A 218 1.04 -11.96 12.82
N GLU A 219 1.67 -10.79 12.75
CA GLU A 219 1.17 -9.64 12.00
C GLU A 219 1.34 -9.91 10.50
N ARG A 220 0.31 -9.59 9.71
CA ARG A 220 0.35 -9.89 8.27
C ARG A 220 1.24 -8.91 7.53
N MET A 221 2.35 -9.41 6.98
CA MET A 221 3.27 -8.63 6.14
C MET A 221 2.64 -8.25 4.79
N TYR A 222 3.00 -7.08 4.29
CA TYR A 222 2.68 -6.63 2.94
C TYR A 222 3.47 -7.41 1.89
N PHE A 223 2.73 -8.04 1.00
CA PHE A 223 3.29 -8.51 -0.26
C PHE A 223 2.46 -7.89 -1.37
N PRO A 224 3.10 -7.32 -2.41
CA PRO A 224 2.41 -6.97 -3.64
C PRO A 224 1.59 -8.19 -4.07
N HIS A 225 0.26 -8.09 -3.91
CA HIS A 225 -0.72 -9.12 -4.21
C HIS A 225 -0.61 -10.46 -3.44
N LEU A 226 -0.52 -10.43 -2.10
CA LEU A 226 -0.65 -11.63 -1.22
C LEU A 226 -1.84 -12.57 -1.56
N ALA A 227 -2.83 -12.11 -2.34
CA ALA A 227 -3.90 -12.91 -2.92
C ALA A 227 -3.47 -14.09 -3.83
N LYS A 228 -2.21 -14.22 -4.27
CA LYS A 228 -1.75 -15.41 -5.02
C LYS A 228 -1.13 -16.49 -4.13
N ALA A 229 -0.35 -16.13 -3.11
CA ALA A 229 0.27 -17.10 -2.20
C ALA A 229 -0.75 -17.82 -1.31
N LEU A 230 -1.89 -17.17 -1.01
CA LEU A 230 -2.99 -17.76 -0.23
C LEU A 230 -3.93 -18.64 -1.06
N ARG A 231 -3.71 -18.85 -2.38
CA ARG A 231 -4.59 -19.71 -3.22
C ARG A 231 -4.40 -21.22 -2.98
N GLY A 232 -3.64 -21.60 -1.95
CA GLY A 232 -3.56 -22.97 -1.45
C GLY A 232 -4.43 -23.24 -0.22
N SER A 233 -4.94 -22.21 0.46
CA SER A 233 -5.86 -22.36 1.58
C SER A 233 -7.24 -21.87 1.16
N ASN A 234 -8.23 -22.73 1.38
CA ASN A 234 -9.61 -22.56 0.94
C ASN A 234 -10.38 -21.52 1.79
N ASP A 235 -9.72 -20.45 2.23
CA ASP A 235 -10.30 -19.43 3.10
C ASP A 235 -10.51 -18.11 2.34
N ARG A 236 -11.67 -17.51 2.61
CA ARG A 236 -12.32 -16.51 1.75
C ARG A 236 -11.43 -15.28 1.58
N SER A 237 -11.10 -14.97 0.32
CA SER A 237 -10.55 -13.67 -0.11
C SER A 237 -11.22 -12.53 0.65
N ALA A 238 -10.43 -11.64 1.26
CA ALA A 238 -10.95 -10.44 1.90
C ALA A 238 -11.64 -9.55 0.85
N GLU A 239 -12.93 -9.80 0.66
CA GLU A 239 -13.81 -9.00 -0.18
C GLU A 239 -14.05 -7.68 0.56
N PHE A 240 -13.62 -6.56 -0.03
CA PHE A 240 -14.01 -5.24 0.47
C PHE A 240 -15.52 -5.09 0.29
N LYS A 241 -16.21 -4.71 1.37
CA LYS A 241 -17.66 -4.57 1.42
C LYS A 241 -18.05 -3.15 1.77
N SER A 242 -19.01 -2.61 1.03
CA SER A 242 -19.72 -1.38 1.39
C SER A 242 -21.22 -1.62 1.27
N THR A 243 -22.00 -1.02 2.17
CA THR A 243 -23.46 -1.19 2.22
C THR A 243 -24.13 0.15 2.05
N VAL A 244 -25.04 0.24 1.08
CA VAL A 244 -25.82 1.45 0.80
C VAL A 244 -27.30 1.14 1.02
N MET A 245 -27.97 1.94 1.84
CA MET A 245 -29.41 1.85 2.08
C MET A 245 -30.14 2.80 1.12
N ILE A 246 -31.05 2.24 0.32
CA ILE A 246 -31.74 2.94 -0.76
C ILE A 246 -33.25 2.83 -0.55
N PRO A 247 -34.02 3.92 -0.49
CA PRO A 247 -35.47 3.82 -0.36
C PRO A 247 -36.10 3.02 -1.50
N GLU A 248 -37.08 2.17 -1.17
CA GLU A 248 -37.72 1.21 -2.07
C GLU A 248 -38.22 1.88 -3.37
N GLU A 249 -38.75 3.10 -3.24
CA GLU A 249 -39.24 3.90 -4.36
C GLU A 249 -38.16 4.25 -5.41
N PHE A 250 -36.88 4.25 -5.05
CA PHE A 250 -35.75 4.55 -5.94
C PHE A 250 -35.07 3.30 -6.51
N VAL A 251 -35.31 2.12 -5.93
CA VAL A 251 -34.65 0.85 -6.32
C VAL A 251 -34.85 0.56 -7.81
N GLY A 252 -36.08 0.66 -8.31
CA GLY A 252 -36.39 0.36 -9.72
C GLY A 252 -35.64 1.27 -10.71
N ALA A 253 -35.46 2.55 -10.38
CA ALA A 253 -34.73 3.50 -11.22
C ALA A 253 -33.21 3.27 -11.20
N LEU A 254 -32.67 2.85 -10.05
CA LEU A 254 -31.26 2.52 -9.86
C LEU A 254 -30.86 1.19 -10.52
N VAL A 255 -31.74 0.19 -10.43
CA VAL A 255 -31.57 -1.11 -11.10
C VAL A 255 -31.76 -1.00 -12.61
N GLY A 256 -32.72 -0.20 -13.05
CA GLY A 256 -33.04 0.03 -14.46
C GLY A 256 -33.88 -1.10 -15.08
N ARG A 257 -34.49 -0.82 -16.25
CA ARG A 257 -35.30 -1.80 -17.00
C ARG A 257 -34.47 -3.05 -17.30
N GLY A 258 -34.94 -4.22 -16.86
CA GLY A 258 -34.24 -5.51 -17.00
C GLY A 258 -32.94 -5.62 -16.20
N GLY A 259 -32.69 -4.74 -15.24
CA GLY A 259 -31.43 -4.73 -14.48
C GLY A 259 -30.22 -4.18 -15.24
N ASN A 260 -30.43 -3.59 -16.42
CA ASN A 260 -29.34 -3.13 -17.29
C ASN A 260 -28.46 -2.05 -16.63
N ARG A 261 -29.04 -1.14 -15.83
CA ARG A 261 -28.28 -0.05 -15.21
C ARG A 261 -27.35 -0.58 -14.12
N ILE A 262 -27.84 -1.47 -13.27
CA ILE A 262 -27.00 -2.11 -12.25
C ILE A 262 -25.99 -3.09 -12.85
N ALA A 263 -26.34 -3.78 -13.94
CA ALA A 263 -25.41 -4.65 -14.67
C ALA A 263 -24.25 -3.84 -15.27
N ASN A 264 -24.55 -2.70 -15.88
CA ASN A 264 -23.52 -1.79 -16.41
C ASN A 264 -22.66 -1.20 -15.29
N LEU A 265 -23.25 -0.83 -14.15
CA LEU A 265 -22.51 -0.33 -13.00
C LEU A 265 -21.54 -1.40 -12.48
N ARG A 266 -22.01 -2.64 -12.23
CA ARG A 266 -21.15 -3.79 -11.86
C ARG A 266 -20.00 -4.01 -12.85
N LYS A 267 -20.28 -3.94 -14.16
CA LYS A 267 -19.29 -4.13 -15.23
C LYS A 267 -18.24 -3.03 -15.25
N TYR A 268 -18.67 -1.77 -15.13
CA TYR A 268 -17.78 -0.61 -15.18
C TYR A 268 -16.87 -0.52 -13.95
N THR A 269 -17.43 -0.78 -12.77
CA THR A 269 -16.69 -0.70 -11.50
C THR A 269 -15.95 -1.99 -11.16
N LYS A 270 -16.18 -3.07 -11.90
CA LYS A 270 -15.62 -4.41 -11.63
C LYS A 270 -15.95 -4.88 -10.20
N THR A 271 -17.19 -4.65 -9.75
CA THR A 271 -17.69 -5.04 -8.43
C THR A 271 -18.90 -5.97 -8.55
N LYS A 272 -19.08 -6.85 -7.56
CA LYS A 272 -20.33 -7.57 -7.31
C LYS A 272 -21.25 -6.67 -6.48
N ILE A 273 -22.53 -6.59 -6.81
CA ILE A 273 -23.49 -5.81 -6.01
C ILE A 273 -24.67 -6.70 -5.71
N LEU A 274 -24.89 -7.03 -4.45
CA LEU A 274 -26.00 -7.85 -3.97
C LEU A 274 -27.13 -6.93 -3.51
N ILE A 275 -28.35 -7.26 -3.91
CA ILE A 275 -29.55 -6.49 -3.54
C ILE A 275 -30.42 -7.45 -2.74
N GLU A 276 -30.72 -7.09 -1.50
CA GLU A 276 -31.59 -7.92 -0.65
C GLU A 276 -33.02 -7.96 -1.22
N HIS A 277 -33.61 -9.16 -1.24
CA HIS A 277 -35.01 -9.37 -1.57
C HIS A 277 -35.82 -9.39 -0.28
N GLN A 278 -36.87 -8.57 -0.19
CA GLN A 278 -37.82 -8.59 0.94
C GLN A 278 -38.78 -9.78 0.78
N ASP A 279 -38.30 -11.01 1.00
CA ASP A 279 -39.18 -12.19 0.99
C ASP A 279 -39.55 -12.67 2.41
N ASN A 280 -39.04 -12.03 3.47
CA ASN A 280 -39.37 -12.39 4.85
C ASN A 280 -40.37 -11.40 5.48
N ALA A 281 -41.65 -11.76 5.36
CA ALA A 281 -42.82 -11.06 5.89
C ALA A 281 -42.93 -11.06 7.43
N LYS A 282 -41.89 -10.71 8.19
CA LYS A 282 -41.97 -10.70 9.66
C LYS A 282 -41.40 -9.51 10.42
N GLU A 283 -40.83 -8.49 9.78
CA GLU A 283 -40.52 -7.24 10.49
C GLU A 283 -40.98 -6.03 9.71
N LYS A 284 -41.69 -5.14 10.41
CA LYS A 284 -42.23 -3.89 9.88
C LYS A 284 -41.10 -2.94 9.48
N SER A 285 -41.28 -2.33 8.32
CA SER A 285 -40.83 -0.97 7.96
C SER A 285 -39.32 -0.69 7.97
N THR A 286 -38.57 -1.30 7.08
CA THR A 286 -37.54 -0.53 6.36
C THR A 286 -38.11 -0.16 4.99
N GLN A 287 -38.47 1.11 4.82
CA GLN A 287 -38.78 1.71 3.51
C GLN A 287 -37.53 1.75 2.60
N GLU A 288 -36.47 1.05 2.97
CA GLU A 288 -35.14 1.08 2.38
C GLU A 288 -34.66 -0.36 2.14
N ARG A 289 -33.99 -0.55 1.01
CA ARG A 289 -33.43 -1.80 0.55
C ARG A 289 -31.90 -1.71 0.59
N THR A 290 -31.26 -2.74 1.13
CA THR A 290 -29.80 -2.80 1.26
C THR A 290 -29.14 -3.23 -0.04
N PHE A 291 -28.16 -2.45 -0.48
CA PHE A 291 -27.25 -2.77 -1.57
C PHE A 291 -25.88 -3.06 -0.97
N THR A 292 -25.45 -4.32 -1.04
CA THR A 292 -24.13 -4.74 -0.57
C THR A 292 -23.19 -4.81 -1.76
N ILE A 293 -22.30 -3.83 -1.86
CA ILE A 293 -21.25 -3.73 -2.87
C ILE A 293 -20.07 -4.54 -2.36
N VAL A 294 -19.54 -5.37 -3.24
CA VAL A 294 -18.42 -6.24 -2.92
C VAL A 294 -17.40 -6.25 -4.05
N GLY A 295 -16.14 -6.10 -3.70
CA GLY A 295 -15.06 -6.04 -4.67
C GLY A 295 -13.73 -6.47 -4.11
N ASN A 296 -12.84 -6.85 -5.02
CA ASN A 296 -11.47 -7.26 -4.66
C ASN A 296 -10.55 -6.06 -4.37
N LEU A 297 -10.95 -4.84 -4.79
CA LEU A 297 -10.19 -3.61 -4.57
C LEU A 297 -11.09 -2.57 -3.91
N GLU A 298 -10.63 -1.96 -2.82
CA GLU A 298 -11.37 -0.92 -2.10
C GLU A 298 -11.74 0.26 -3.01
N ARG A 299 -10.82 0.71 -3.88
CA ARG A 299 -11.08 1.78 -4.86
C ARG A 299 -12.28 1.47 -5.75
N ASN A 300 -12.43 0.21 -6.19
CA ASN A 300 -13.55 -0.19 -7.04
C ASN A 300 -14.88 -0.15 -6.28
N VAL A 301 -14.87 -0.56 -5.01
CA VAL A 301 -16.02 -0.46 -4.10
C VAL A 301 -16.42 0.99 -3.87
N GLN A 302 -15.45 1.88 -3.62
CA GLN A 302 -15.68 3.32 -3.44
C GLN A 302 -16.24 3.99 -4.71
N ILE A 303 -15.75 3.63 -5.90
CA ILE A 303 -16.29 4.14 -7.16
C ILE A 303 -17.74 3.66 -7.35
N ALA A 304 -18.04 2.39 -7.08
CA ALA A 304 -19.38 1.83 -7.17
C ALA A 304 -20.35 2.49 -6.19
N GLU A 305 -19.91 2.72 -4.95
CA GLU A 305 -20.66 3.42 -3.92
C GLU A 305 -20.98 4.85 -4.36
N LYS A 306 -19.97 5.61 -4.80
CA LYS A 306 -20.16 6.98 -5.29
C LYS A 306 -21.09 7.04 -6.50
N MET A 307 -21.01 6.08 -7.41
CA MET A 307 -21.91 5.98 -8.56
C MET A 307 -23.36 5.68 -8.14
N LEU A 308 -23.57 4.80 -7.16
CA LEU A 308 -24.89 4.53 -6.60
C LEU A 308 -25.49 5.77 -5.92
N PHE A 309 -24.71 6.47 -5.09
CA PHE A 309 -25.15 7.72 -4.45
C PHE A 309 -25.49 8.81 -5.46
N ASN A 310 -24.64 9.02 -6.48
CA ASN A 310 -24.90 10.02 -7.52
C ASN A 310 -26.18 9.69 -8.29
N ASN A 311 -26.36 8.43 -8.70
CA ASN A 311 -27.57 8.02 -9.41
C ASN A 311 -28.83 8.23 -8.53
N LEU A 312 -28.74 7.97 -7.22
CA LEU A 312 -29.84 8.18 -6.28
C LEU A 312 -30.16 9.68 -6.15
N LYS A 313 -29.14 10.52 -6.00
CA LYS A 313 -29.28 11.97 -5.92
C LYS A 313 -29.94 12.54 -7.17
N THR A 314 -29.46 12.18 -8.36
CA THR A 314 -30.05 12.63 -9.63
C THR A 314 -31.51 12.20 -9.77
N GLU A 315 -31.86 10.99 -9.34
CA GLU A 315 -33.25 10.51 -9.42
C GLU A 315 -34.16 11.23 -8.41
N ARG A 316 -33.66 11.56 -7.20
CA ARG A 316 -34.39 12.39 -6.23
C ARG A 316 -34.70 13.77 -6.79
N GLU A 317 -33.69 14.45 -7.35
CA GLU A 317 -33.83 15.77 -7.96
C GLU A 317 -34.83 15.74 -9.12
N ARG A 318 -34.76 14.72 -9.99
CA ARG A 318 -35.70 14.55 -11.09
C ARG A 318 -37.15 14.47 -10.60
N ARG A 319 -37.44 13.65 -9.57
CA ARG A 319 -38.81 13.48 -9.05
C ARG A 319 -39.33 14.72 -8.31
N GLN A 320 -38.46 15.46 -7.63
CA GLN A 320 -38.80 16.73 -7.01
C GLN A 320 -39.23 17.76 -8.07
N ASN A 321 -38.47 17.90 -9.16
CA ASN A 321 -38.78 18.82 -10.24
C ASN A 321 -40.15 18.51 -10.90
N TYR A 322 -40.48 17.23 -11.11
CA TYR A 322 -41.79 16.81 -11.62
C TYR A 322 -42.95 17.10 -10.66
N SER A 323 -42.70 17.14 -9.34
CA SER A 323 -43.74 17.42 -8.33
C SER A 323 -44.03 18.91 -8.23
N SER A 324 -43.02 19.77 -8.43
CA SER A 324 -43.18 21.23 -8.52
C SER A 324 -43.85 21.70 -9.82
N GLU A 325 -43.65 20.99 -10.94
CA GLU A 325 -44.28 21.35 -12.24
C GLU A 325 -45.77 20.97 -12.32
N LYS A 326 -46.25 20.03 -11.50
CA LYS A 326 -47.65 19.59 -11.49
C LYS A 326 -48.59 20.40 -10.58
N SER A 327 -48.07 21.48 -9.98
CA SER A 327 -48.84 22.40 -9.13
C SER A 327 -49.01 23.78 -9.78
N PRO A 328 -49.78 23.89 -10.87
CA PRO A 328 -50.60 25.09 -11.05
C PRO A 328 -52.07 24.75 -11.37
N GLU A 329 -52.97 25.56 -10.80
CA GLU A 329 -54.41 25.69 -11.08
C GLU A 329 -55.40 24.73 -10.41
N THR A 330 -55.64 24.92 -9.11
CA THR A 330 -57.01 24.97 -8.59
C THR A 330 -57.16 26.09 -7.56
N SER A 331 -57.63 27.26 -8.01
CA SER A 331 -58.41 28.28 -7.26
C SER A 331 -58.25 29.63 -7.97
N SER A 332 -59.27 30.07 -8.68
CA SER A 332 -60.21 31.12 -8.24
C SER A 332 -60.37 32.00 -9.50
N SER A 333 -61.47 32.61 -9.93
CA SER A 333 -62.79 33.02 -9.44
C SER A 333 -63.54 33.38 -10.76
N SER A 334 -64.85 33.43 -10.95
CA SER A 334 -66.04 33.62 -10.13
C SER A 334 -67.24 33.11 -10.93
#